data_AF-A0A8H8DBZ9-F1
#
_entry.id   AF-A0A8H8DBZ9-F1
#
_cell.length_a   1.000
_cell.length_b   1.000
_cell.length_c   1.000
_cell.angle_alpha   90.00
_cell.angle_beta   90.00
_cell.angle_gamma   90.00
#
_symmetry.space_group_name_H-M   'P 1'
#
loop_
_entity.id
_entity.type
_entity.pdbx_description
1 polymer ?
#
loop_
_entity_poly.entity_id
_entity_poly.type
_entity_poly.pdbx_seq_one_letter_code
_entity_poly.pdbx_strand_id
1 'polypeptide(L)'
;MSSRPQVSVISVKGEQSTTQLPLPSVFSAPVRPDIVHSVFVRINKNKRQAYAVAENAGHQTSAESWGTGRAVARIPRVGGGGTHRSGQAAFGNMCRGGRMFAPTKTWRRWHVKVNHNEKRYATASAIAASAVTSLVLARGHRVENVKELPLVVANEFESVQKTKDAVAVLKAVGAHKDVVKVIKSKKMRAGKGKLRGRRFTQRRGPLVVYGQDNGLVKALRNIPGVETSSVKHLGLLQLAPGAHLGRFIIWTQSAIEALDSIYGSESTKSIKSNYSLPANIISNTDVTRLINSAEVQAVVRPAGESTQKKSHVLKKNPLKNKQVLLRLNPYAKAYSAEKLGSAKVEKSRAKPSKGQFASVLKN
;
A
#
# COMPACT_ATOMS: atom_id res chain seq x y z
N MET A 1 9.50 -3.85 19.40
CA MET A 1 8.51 -2.76 19.38
C MET A 1 8.62 -1.96 20.67
N SER A 2 8.47 -0.64 20.62
CA SER A 2 8.40 0.24 21.80
C SER A 2 7.11 -0.04 22.57
N SER A 3 7.08 -1.07 23.40
CA SER A 3 6.00 -1.27 24.38
C SER A 3 6.34 -0.44 25.61
N ARG A 4 5.85 0.81 25.65
CA ARG A 4 5.73 1.46 26.96
C ARG A 4 4.75 0.61 27.77
N PRO A 5 5.12 0.14 28.97
CA PRO A 5 4.26 -0.74 29.74
C PRO A 5 3.01 -0.02 30.23
N GLN A 6 3.08 1.32 30.36
CA GLN A 6 2.02 2.16 30.88
C GLN A 6 1.73 3.35 29.97
N VAL A 7 0.50 3.84 30.03
CA VAL A 7 -0.02 5.02 29.34
C VAL A 7 -0.65 5.96 30.35
N SER A 8 -0.39 7.26 30.25
CA SER A 8 -0.95 8.25 31.15
C SER A 8 -2.35 8.69 30.72
N VAL A 9 -3.23 8.91 31.69
CA VAL A 9 -4.56 9.45 31.43
C VAL A 9 -4.48 10.98 31.47
N ILE A 10 -5.03 11.65 30.45
CA ILE A 10 -5.06 13.11 30.35
C ILE A 10 -6.43 13.62 30.76
N SER A 11 -6.45 14.67 31.58
CA SER A 11 -7.69 15.33 31.99
C SER A 11 -8.35 16.06 30.82
N VAL A 12 -9.62 16.42 30.98
CA VAL A 12 -10.37 17.20 29.97
C VAL A 12 -9.74 18.58 29.72
N LYS A 13 -8.95 19.09 30.68
CA LYS A 13 -8.18 20.34 30.60
C LYS A 13 -6.81 20.18 29.92
N GLY A 14 -6.42 18.96 29.51
CA GLY A 14 -5.15 18.69 28.84
C GLY A 14 -3.97 18.45 29.78
N GLU A 15 -4.21 18.42 31.09
CA GLU A 15 -3.19 18.14 32.11
C GLU A 15 -3.01 16.62 32.25
N GLN A 16 -1.78 16.19 32.51
CA GLN A 16 -1.51 14.77 32.73
C GLN A 16 -1.98 14.42 34.16
N SER A 17 -2.88 13.44 34.28
CA SER A 17 -3.31 12.97 35.60
C SER A 17 -2.25 12.04 36.20
N THR A 18 -2.34 11.82 37.50
CA THR A 18 -1.51 10.84 38.23
C THR A 18 -1.86 9.39 37.83
N THR A 19 -3.05 9.15 37.28
CA THR A 19 -3.52 7.84 36.87
C THR A 19 -2.78 7.34 35.62
N GLN A 20 -2.23 6.14 35.73
CA GLN A 20 -1.61 5.43 34.63
C GLN A 20 -2.29 4.08 34.44
N LEU A 21 -2.42 3.67 33.17
CA LEU A 21 -3.01 2.39 32.80
C LEU A 21 -1.98 1.49 32.12
N PRO A 22 -2.02 0.17 32.35
CA PRO A 22 -1.22 -0.76 31.56
C PRO A 22 -1.63 -0.67 30.09
N LEU A 23 -0.65 -0.76 29.19
CA LEU A 23 -0.94 -0.78 27.75
C LEU A 23 -1.63 -2.11 27.38
N PRO A 24 -2.84 -2.08 26.79
CA PRO A 24 -3.52 -3.32 26.40
C PRO A 24 -2.71 -4.14 25.40
N SER A 25 -2.76 -5.46 25.57
CA SER A 25 -2.00 -6.45 24.79
C SER A 25 -2.22 -6.35 23.26
N VAL A 26 -3.39 -5.84 22.82
CA VAL A 26 -3.71 -5.62 21.41
C VAL A 26 -2.73 -4.66 20.71
N PHE A 27 -2.08 -3.76 21.44
CA PHE A 27 -1.08 -2.84 20.85
C PHE A 27 0.25 -3.55 20.52
N SER A 28 0.50 -4.72 21.12
CA SER A 28 1.65 -5.58 20.82
C SER A 28 1.38 -6.57 19.68
N ALA A 29 0.17 -6.58 19.13
CA ALA A 29 -0.19 -7.44 18.01
C ALA A 29 0.63 -7.10 16.75
N PRO A 30 0.93 -8.09 15.90
CA PRO A 30 1.70 -7.87 14.67
C PRO A 30 0.98 -6.89 13.73
N VAL A 31 1.70 -5.86 13.30
CA VAL A 31 1.21 -4.90 12.31
C VAL A 31 1.45 -5.47 10.90
N ARG A 32 0.39 -5.92 10.21
CA ARG A 32 0.45 -6.50 8.86
C ARG A 32 -0.28 -5.65 7.82
N PRO A 33 0.43 -4.75 7.11
CA PRO A 33 -0.17 -3.85 6.11
C PRO A 33 -0.83 -4.59 4.95
N ASP A 34 -0.28 -5.75 4.56
CA ASP A 34 -0.76 -6.61 3.48
C ASP A 34 -2.15 -7.21 3.80
N ILE A 35 -2.33 -7.77 5.01
CA ILE A 35 -3.60 -8.30 5.48
C ILE A 35 -4.62 -7.17 5.60
N VAL A 36 -4.23 -6.05 6.19
CA VAL A 36 -5.08 -4.85 6.33
C VAL A 36 -5.57 -4.37 4.96
N HIS A 37 -4.68 -4.32 3.97
CA HIS A 37 -5.04 -3.91 2.61
C HIS A 37 -6.01 -4.90 1.94
N SER A 38 -5.69 -6.20 1.96
CA SER A 38 -6.55 -7.26 1.42
C SER A 38 -7.97 -7.20 2.01
N VAL A 39 -8.07 -7.15 3.34
CA VAL A 39 -9.35 -7.10 4.06
C VAL A 39 -10.08 -5.79 3.78
N PHE A 40 -9.40 -4.66 3.80
CA PHE A 40 -10.00 -3.35 3.55
C PHE A 40 -10.67 -3.30 2.17
N VAL A 41 -9.98 -3.74 1.11
CA VAL A 41 -10.52 -3.73 -0.26
C VAL A 41 -11.80 -4.57 -0.36
N ARG A 42 -11.86 -5.72 0.33
CA ARG A 42 -13.02 -6.61 0.32
C ARG A 42 -14.18 -6.02 1.14
N ILE A 43 -13.94 -5.52 2.35
CA ILE A 43 -14.97 -4.91 3.21
C ILE A 43 -15.53 -3.63 2.58
N ASN A 44 -14.69 -2.80 1.98
CA ASN A 44 -15.11 -1.52 1.40
C ASN A 44 -16.06 -1.70 0.19
N LYS A 45 -16.10 -2.89 -0.43
CA LYS A 45 -17.07 -3.23 -1.49
C LYS A 45 -18.48 -3.47 -0.94
N ASN A 46 -18.64 -3.75 0.35
CA ASN A 46 -19.91 -4.22 0.92
C ASN A 46 -20.97 -3.12 1.13
N LYS A 47 -20.66 -1.85 0.86
CA LYS A 47 -21.63 -0.73 0.88
C LYS A 47 -22.09 -0.29 -0.52
N ARG A 48 -21.76 -1.08 -1.56
CA ARG A 48 -22.13 -0.74 -2.95
C ARG A 48 -23.59 -1.05 -3.21
N GLN A 49 -24.26 -0.18 -3.97
CA GLN A 49 -25.58 -0.43 -4.53
C GLN A 49 -25.43 -0.99 -5.94
N ALA A 50 -26.30 -1.93 -6.30
CA ALA A 50 -26.32 -2.51 -7.64
C ALA A 50 -26.74 -1.45 -8.67
N TYR A 51 -26.13 -1.52 -9.85
CA TYR A 51 -26.55 -0.74 -11.02
C TYR A 51 -26.61 -1.66 -12.24
N ALA A 52 -27.62 -1.43 -13.08
CA ALA A 52 -27.84 -2.19 -14.31
C ALA A 52 -28.46 -1.27 -15.37
N VAL A 53 -28.35 -1.66 -16.62
CA VAL A 53 -29.08 -1.03 -17.74
C VAL A 53 -30.42 -1.75 -17.89
N ALA A 54 -31.45 -1.04 -18.37
CA ALA A 54 -32.74 -1.68 -18.66
C ALA A 54 -32.56 -2.84 -19.66
N GLU A 55 -33.25 -3.94 -19.41
CA GLU A 55 -33.08 -5.18 -20.17
C GLU A 55 -33.52 -5.04 -21.64
N ASN A 56 -34.59 -4.30 -21.87
CA ASN A 56 -35.13 -4.01 -23.19
C ASN A 56 -34.40 -2.87 -23.92
N ALA A 57 -33.41 -2.22 -23.31
CA ALA A 57 -32.69 -1.11 -23.93
C ALA A 57 -31.98 -1.56 -25.22
N GLY A 58 -32.24 -0.84 -26.32
CA GLY A 58 -31.69 -1.15 -27.63
C GLY A 58 -32.37 -2.31 -28.36
N HIS A 59 -33.42 -2.93 -27.79
CA HIS A 59 -34.21 -4.01 -28.40
C HIS A 59 -35.66 -3.64 -28.72
N GLN A 60 -36.08 -2.39 -28.51
CA GLN A 60 -37.44 -1.91 -28.75
C GLN A 60 -37.73 -1.60 -30.24
N THR A 61 -36.99 -2.23 -31.16
CA THR A 61 -37.12 -2.01 -32.61
C THR A 61 -37.34 -3.33 -33.32
N SER A 62 -38.24 -3.40 -34.30
CA SER A 62 -38.49 -4.58 -35.15
C SER A 62 -37.51 -4.68 -36.33
N ALA A 63 -36.23 -4.37 -36.11
CA ALA A 63 -35.24 -4.29 -37.17
C ALA A 63 -34.82 -5.68 -37.69
N GLU A 64 -34.65 -5.81 -38.99
CA GLU A 64 -34.20 -7.04 -39.64
C GLU A 64 -33.03 -6.76 -40.59
N SER A 65 -32.16 -7.74 -40.82
CA SER A 65 -31.06 -7.58 -41.76
C SER A 65 -31.57 -7.61 -43.19
N TRP A 66 -31.10 -6.68 -44.03
CA TRP A 66 -31.42 -6.70 -45.45
C TRP A 66 -30.60 -7.72 -46.25
N GLY A 67 -29.71 -8.49 -45.59
CA GLY A 67 -28.86 -9.49 -46.24
C GLY A 67 -27.75 -8.87 -47.09
N THR A 68 -27.18 -9.68 -47.98
CA THR A 68 -26.16 -9.27 -48.98
C THR A 68 -26.84 -8.72 -50.25
N GLY A 69 -26.04 -8.18 -51.19
CA GLY A 69 -26.54 -7.79 -52.53
C GLY A 69 -27.23 -6.43 -52.63
N ARG A 70 -27.23 -5.63 -51.55
CA ARG A 70 -27.86 -4.29 -51.51
C ARG A 70 -26.87 -3.14 -51.30
N ALA A 71 -25.59 -3.37 -51.61
CA ALA A 71 -24.48 -2.42 -51.43
C ALA A 71 -24.36 -1.81 -50.01
N VAL A 72 -24.81 -2.53 -48.98
CA VAL A 72 -24.78 -2.10 -47.58
C VAL A 72 -24.38 -3.25 -46.63
N ALA A 73 -23.82 -2.92 -45.47
CA ALA A 73 -23.40 -3.91 -44.46
C ALA A 73 -24.59 -4.73 -43.91
N ARG A 74 -24.35 -5.96 -43.44
CA ARG A 74 -25.38 -6.95 -43.03
C ARG A 74 -26.02 -6.73 -41.64
N ILE A 75 -25.80 -5.58 -41.00
CA ILE A 75 -26.39 -5.28 -39.68
C ILE A 75 -27.92 -5.12 -39.79
N PRO A 76 -28.72 -5.55 -38.81
CA PRO A 76 -30.16 -5.31 -38.80
C PRO A 76 -30.49 -3.83 -38.92
N ARG A 77 -31.49 -3.50 -39.76
CA ARG A 77 -31.95 -2.14 -40.03
C ARG A 77 -33.42 -1.98 -39.69
N VAL A 78 -33.79 -0.81 -39.19
CA VAL A 78 -35.19 -0.48 -38.89
C VAL A 78 -35.99 -0.42 -40.19
N GLY A 79 -37.14 -1.09 -40.24
CA GLY A 79 -38.04 -1.10 -41.40
C GLY A 79 -38.88 0.19 -41.55
N GLY A 80 -39.86 0.12 -42.45
CA GLY A 80 -40.78 1.22 -42.75
C GLY A 80 -40.16 2.36 -43.59
N GLY A 81 -40.85 3.49 -43.64
CA GLY A 81 -40.45 4.71 -44.37
C GLY A 81 -41.05 5.97 -43.75
N GLY A 82 -40.71 7.15 -44.28
CA GLY A 82 -41.25 8.43 -43.81
C GLY A 82 -40.65 8.97 -42.49
N THR A 83 -39.68 8.27 -41.90
CA THR A 83 -38.92 8.76 -40.73
C THR A 83 -37.42 8.69 -40.99
N HIS A 84 -36.66 9.61 -40.39
CA HIS A 84 -35.20 9.56 -40.46
C HIS A 84 -34.57 8.32 -39.76
N ARG A 85 -35.37 7.53 -39.03
CA ARG A 85 -34.92 6.31 -38.35
C ARG A 85 -34.98 5.08 -39.25
N SER A 86 -35.89 5.05 -40.22
CA SER A 86 -36.01 3.95 -41.19
C SER A 86 -34.70 3.77 -41.99
N GLY A 87 -34.26 2.53 -42.18
CA GLY A 87 -32.99 2.19 -42.85
C GLY A 87 -31.73 2.33 -41.99
N GLN A 88 -31.82 2.87 -40.77
CA GLN A 88 -30.66 2.93 -39.87
C GLN A 88 -30.40 1.59 -39.17
N ALA A 89 -29.13 1.33 -38.84
CA ALA A 89 -28.72 0.15 -38.10
C ALA A 89 -29.31 0.11 -36.67
N ALA A 90 -29.56 -1.10 -36.18
CA ALA A 90 -30.15 -1.37 -34.87
C ALA A 90 -29.50 -2.59 -34.18
N PHE A 91 -29.85 -2.81 -32.91
CA PHE A 91 -29.38 -3.87 -32.00
C PHE A 91 -27.89 -3.90 -31.69
N GLY A 92 -27.00 -3.73 -32.67
CA GLY A 92 -25.55 -3.87 -32.50
C GLY A 92 -24.96 -2.86 -31.51
N ASN A 93 -23.88 -3.26 -30.82
CA ASN A 93 -23.16 -2.40 -29.87
C ASN A 93 -22.37 -1.26 -30.52
N MET A 94 -22.09 -1.37 -31.82
CA MET A 94 -21.53 -0.30 -32.64
C MET A 94 -22.61 0.65 -33.17
N CYS A 95 -23.90 0.33 -33.03
CA CYS A 95 -24.99 1.12 -33.59
C CYS A 95 -25.44 2.22 -32.61
N ARG A 96 -25.69 3.42 -33.13
CA ARG A 96 -26.35 4.49 -32.36
C ARG A 96 -27.75 4.02 -31.95
N GLY A 97 -28.04 4.05 -30.64
CA GLY A 97 -29.32 3.56 -30.09
C GLY A 97 -29.45 2.03 -30.04
N GLY A 98 -28.38 1.28 -30.35
CA GLY A 98 -28.31 -0.17 -30.16
C GLY A 98 -28.02 -0.56 -28.70
N ARG A 99 -27.97 -1.87 -28.43
CA ARG A 99 -27.67 -2.38 -27.08
C ARG A 99 -26.16 -2.33 -26.81
N MET A 100 -25.73 -2.15 -25.56
CA MET A 100 -24.29 -2.27 -25.24
C MET A 100 -23.82 -3.73 -25.29
N PHE A 101 -22.52 -3.95 -25.51
CA PHE A 101 -21.91 -5.26 -25.32
C PHE A 101 -21.92 -5.65 -23.83
N ALA A 102 -22.25 -6.91 -23.53
CA ALA A 102 -22.39 -7.45 -22.18
C ALA A 102 -23.13 -6.49 -21.22
N PRO A 103 -24.45 -6.24 -21.44
CA PRO A 103 -25.24 -5.33 -20.62
C PRO A 103 -25.05 -5.57 -19.13
N THR A 104 -24.87 -4.51 -18.35
CA THR A 104 -24.68 -4.64 -16.89
C THR A 104 -25.93 -5.24 -16.25
N LYS A 105 -25.73 -6.31 -15.47
CA LYS A 105 -26.80 -7.03 -14.77
C LYS A 105 -26.68 -6.87 -13.25
N THR A 106 -27.82 -6.95 -12.57
CA THR A 106 -27.94 -6.75 -11.12
C THR A 106 -27.26 -7.86 -10.33
N TRP A 107 -27.22 -9.10 -10.83
CA TRP A 107 -26.63 -10.27 -10.16
C TRP A 107 -25.09 -10.32 -10.19
N ARG A 108 -24.41 -9.24 -10.61
CA ARG A 108 -22.96 -9.11 -10.42
C ARG A 108 -22.62 -9.33 -8.94
N ARG A 109 -21.49 -9.99 -8.64
CA ARG A 109 -21.01 -10.12 -7.26
C ARG A 109 -20.57 -8.77 -6.68
N TRP A 110 -21.45 -8.12 -5.91
CA TRP A 110 -21.18 -6.81 -5.29
C TRP A 110 -20.42 -6.93 -3.98
N HIS A 111 -20.88 -7.85 -3.12
CA HIS A 111 -20.34 -8.09 -1.79
C HIS A 111 -19.25 -9.17 -1.82
N VAL A 112 -18.25 -8.99 -0.97
CA VAL A 112 -17.14 -9.94 -0.82
C VAL A 112 -17.09 -10.42 0.61
N LYS A 113 -17.23 -11.73 0.79
CA LYS A 113 -17.04 -12.41 2.07
C LYS A 113 -15.55 -12.36 2.43
N VAL A 114 -15.28 -12.22 3.72
CA VAL A 114 -13.92 -12.25 4.28
C VAL A 114 -13.99 -13.09 5.54
N ASN A 115 -12.98 -13.93 5.75
CA ASN A 115 -12.88 -14.79 6.92
C ASN A 115 -12.93 -13.93 8.18
N HIS A 116 -13.72 -14.37 9.17
CA HIS A 116 -13.95 -13.59 10.37
C HIS A 116 -12.66 -13.34 11.15
N ASN A 117 -11.78 -14.35 11.22
CA ASN A 117 -10.48 -14.21 11.88
C ASN A 117 -9.54 -13.24 11.12
N GLU A 118 -9.53 -13.28 9.78
CA GLU A 118 -8.75 -12.33 8.96
C GLU A 118 -9.22 -10.88 9.18
N LYS A 119 -10.55 -10.66 9.32
CA LYS A 119 -11.09 -9.35 9.69
C LYS A 119 -10.60 -8.90 11.07
N ARG A 120 -10.63 -9.80 12.06
CA ARG A 120 -10.18 -9.53 13.43
C ARG A 120 -8.68 -9.23 13.48
N TYR A 121 -7.87 -9.97 12.72
CA TYR A 121 -6.45 -9.72 12.53
C TYR A 121 -6.21 -8.31 12.01
N ALA A 122 -6.86 -7.94 10.89
CA ALA A 122 -6.71 -6.61 10.32
C ALA A 122 -7.11 -5.49 11.29
N THR A 123 -8.18 -5.68 12.08
CA THR A 123 -8.55 -4.70 13.11
C THR A 123 -7.52 -4.60 14.23
N ALA A 124 -6.97 -5.73 14.71
CA ALA A 124 -5.93 -5.73 15.74
C ALA A 124 -4.65 -5.03 15.24
N SER A 125 -4.18 -5.35 14.03
CA SER A 125 -3.05 -4.65 13.40
C SER A 125 -3.29 -3.15 13.24
N ALA A 126 -4.52 -2.74 12.93
CA ALA A 126 -4.86 -1.33 12.76
C ALA A 126 -4.93 -0.57 14.10
N ILE A 127 -5.34 -1.23 15.19
CA ILE A 127 -5.27 -0.69 16.55
C ILE A 127 -3.80 -0.56 16.99
N ALA A 128 -3.00 -1.62 16.83
CA ALA A 128 -1.56 -1.58 17.14
C ALA A 128 -0.84 -0.44 16.40
N ALA A 129 -1.13 -0.26 15.11
CA ALA A 129 -0.56 0.82 14.32
C ALA A 129 -0.94 2.23 14.79
N SER A 130 -2.04 2.41 15.54
CA SER A 130 -2.45 3.72 16.06
C SER A 130 -1.59 4.22 17.23
N ALA A 131 -0.87 3.31 17.91
CA ALA A 131 0.10 3.67 18.95
C ALA A 131 1.43 4.18 18.35
N VAL A 132 1.70 3.89 17.08
CA VAL A 132 2.98 4.19 16.44
C VAL A 132 2.95 5.59 15.83
N THR A 133 3.65 6.53 16.47
CA THR A 133 3.75 7.94 16.05
C THR A 133 4.15 8.11 14.59
N SER A 134 5.14 7.35 14.11
CA SER A 134 5.61 7.43 12.72
C SER A 134 4.54 7.06 11.70
N LEU A 135 3.70 6.05 11.97
CA LEU A 135 2.58 5.67 11.10
C LEU A 135 1.47 6.73 11.12
N VAL A 136 1.21 7.32 12.28
CA VAL A 136 0.20 8.38 12.44
C VAL A 136 0.59 9.65 11.68
N LEU A 137 1.86 10.06 11.78
CA LEU A 137 2.41 11.18 11.03
C LEU A 137 2.45 10.91 9.51
N ALA A 138 2.86 9.71 9.09
CA ALA A 138 2.92 9.31 7.68
C ALA A 138 1.55 9.39 6.97
N ARG A 139 0.45 9.19 7.71
CA ARG A 139 -0.91 9.40 7.18
C ARG A 139 -1.33 10.87 7.03
N GLY A 140 -0.56 11.80 7.56
CA GLY A 140 -0.87 13.23 7.57
C GLY A 140 -1.82 13.65 8.68
N HIS A 141 -1.80 12.95 9.83
CA HIS A 141 -2.40 13.48 11.06
C HIS A 141 -1.44 14.48 11.73
N ARG A 142 -1.99 15.58 12.27
CA ARG A 142 -1.22 16.62 12.95
C ARG A 142 -1.13 16.31 14.45
N VAL A 143 -0.17 15.47 14.83
CA VAL A 143 0.04 15.01 16.22
C VAL A 143 1.35 15.51 16.85
N GLU A 144 2.03 16.47 16.21
CA GLU A 144 3.31 17.05 16.66
C GLU A 144 3.25 17.65 18.09
N ASN A 145 2.08 18.16 18.50
CA ASN A 145 1.87 18.78 19.81
C ASN A 145 1.16 17.82 20.81
N VAL A 146 0.87 16.58 20.42
CA VAL A 146 0.22 15.61 21.30
C VAL A 146 1.28 15.01 22.22
N LYS A 147 1.01 14.96 23.53
CA LYS A 147 1.99 14.54 24.56
C LYS A 147 2.52 13.12 24.32
N GLU A 148 1.61 12.17 24.08
CA GLU A 148 1.97 10.78 23.79
C GLU A 148 0.88 10.04 23.01
N LEU A 149 1.24 8.88 22.46
CA LEU A 149 0.34 7.94 21.82
C LEU A 149 0.52 6.53 22.42
N PRO A 150 -0.56 5.74 22.62
CA PRO A 150 -1.97 6.09 22.44
C PRO A 150 -2.43 7.24 23.33
N LEU A 151 -3.24 8.16 22.79
CA LEU A 151 -3.77 9.29 23.54
C LEU A 151 -4.99 8.86 24.35
N VAL A 152 -4.91 8.93 25.67
CA VAL A 152 -6.00 8.53 26.59
C VAL A 152 -6.52 9.73 27.36
N VAL A 153 -7.83 9.91 27.36
CA VAL A 153 -8.55 11.01 28.01
C VAL A 153 -9.46 10.46 29.11
N ALA A 154 -9.59 11.20 30.22
CA ALA A 154 -10.45 10.84 31.34
C ALA A 154 -11.91 10.57 30.93
N ASN A 155 -12.58 9.71 31.71
CA ASN A 155 -13.97 9.27 31.44
C ASN A 155 -14.99 10.41 31.43
N GLU A 156 -14.70 11.54 32.06
CA GLU A 156 -15.50 12.76 32.00
C GLU A 156 -15.81 13.20 30.57
N PHE A 157 -14.94 12.87 29.61
CA PHE A 157 -15.16 13.19 28.20
C PHE A 157 -16.41 12.51 27.63
N GLU A 158 -16.81 11.33 28.11
CA GLU A 158 -17.99 10.59 27.63
C GLU A 158 -19.31 11.30 27.93
N SER A 159 -19.33 12.13 28.97
CA SER A 159 -20.52 12.86 29.44
C SER A 159 -20.67 14.27 28.84
N VAL A 160 -19.76 14.67 27.94
CA VAL A 160 -19.83 15.99 27.30
C VAL A 160 -21.01 16.04 26.32
N GLN A 161 -21.96 16.93 26.58
CA GLN A 161 -23.17 17.06 25.75
C GLN A 161 -23.09 18.16 24.69
N LYS A 162 -22.41 19.27 24.98
CA LYS A 162 -22.33 20.43 24.06
C LYS A 162 -21.14 20.31 23.13
N THR A 163 -21.36 20.57 21.84
CA THR A 163 -20.29 20.58 20.82
C THR A 163 -19.20 21.61 21.12
N LYS A 164 -19.56 22.77 21.68
CA LYS A 164 -18.59 23.81 22.08
C LYS A 164 -17.58 23.26 23.10
N ASP A 165 -18.09 22.56 24.10
CA ASP A 165 -17.28 22.00 25.17
C ASP A 165 -16.42 20.86 24.63
N ALA A 166 -16.97 19.99 23.77
CA ALA A 166 -16.20 18.94 23.10
C ALA A 166 -15.04 19.49 22.25
N VAL A 167 -15.24 20.62 21.55
CA VAL A 167 -14.16 21.31 20.83
C VAL A 167 -13.10 21.86 21.79
N ALA A 168 -13.50 22.37 22.96
CA ALA A 168 -12.57 22.83 23.99
C ALA A 168 -11.68 21.69 24.50
N VAL A 169 -12.25 20.50 24.75
CA VAL A 169 -11.48 19.31 25.11
C VAL A 169 -10.46 18.96 24.02
N LEU A 170 -10.90 18.89 22.75
CA LEU A 170 -10.02 18.57 21.63
C LEU A 170 -8.87 19.58 21.46
N LYS A 171 -9.08 20.85 21.84
CA LYS A 171 -8.01 21.87 21.89
C LYS A 171 -7.04 21.58 23.02
N ALA A 172 -7.56 21.33 24.21
CA ALA A 172 -6.76 21.09 25.41
C ALA A 172 -5.84 19.86 25.27
N VAL A 173 -6.35 18.77 24.67
CA VAL A 173 -5.56 17.54 24.44
C VAL A 173 -4.65 17.59 23.21
N GLY A 174 -4.56 18.74 22.52
CA GLY A 174 -3.67 18.95 21.36
C GLY A 174 -4.20 18.42 20.02
N ALA A 175 -5.44 17.89 19.96
CA ALA A 175 -6.04 17.33 18.75
C ALA A 175 -6.60 18.37 17.76
N HIS A 176 -6.76 19.63 18.18
CA HIS A 176 -7.42 20.65 17.37
C HIS A 176 -6.71 20.98 16.06
N LYS A 177 -5.37 20.90 16.00
CA LYS A 177 -4.63 21.09 14.74
C LYS A 177 -5.09 20.10 13.66
N ASP A 178 -5.43 18.86 14.04
CA ASP A 178 -5.92 17.84 13.11
C ASP A 178 -7.36 18.12 12.63
N VAL A 179 -8.18 18.73 13.48
CA VAL A 179 -9.53 19.21 13.10
C VAL A 179 -9.44 20.41 12.15
N VAL A 180 -8.56 21.38 12.43
CA VAL A 180 -8.32 22.54 11.55
C VAL A 180 -7.86 22.09 10.16
N LYS A 181 -7.00 21.07 10.07
CA LYS A 181 -6.60 20.44 8.80
C LYS A 181 -7.82 19.96 8.01
N VAL A 182 -8.81 19.34 8.66
CA VAL A 182 -10.04 18.90 7.97
C VAL A 182 -10.81 20.08 7.42
N ILE A 183 -11.06 21.11 8.23
CA ILE A 183 -11.83 22.30 7.84
C ILE A 183 -11.19 22.96 6.62
N LYS A 184 -9.87 23.18 6.63
CA LYS A 184 -9.11 23.78 5.51
C LYS A 184 -9.07 22.91 4.25
N SER A 185 -9.35 21.62 4.36
CA SER A 185 -9.24 20.67 3.24
C SER A 185 -10.51 20.50 2.40
N LYS A 186 -11.63 21.13 2.80
CA LYS A 186 -12.90 20.99 2.09
C LYS A 186 -12.79 21.57 0.69
N LYS A 187 -12.93 20.72 -0.32
CA LYS A 187 -12.90 21.09 -1.75
C LYS A 187 -14.07 20.46 -2.48
N MET A 188 -14.44 21.05 -3.62
CA MET A 188 -15.42 20.45 -4.53
C MET A 188 -14.83 19.18 -5.16
N ARG A 189 -15.59 18.09 -5.23
CA ARG A 189 -15.13 16.83 -5.79
C ARG A 189 -14.80 16.97 -7.29
N ALA A 190 -13.69 16.42 -7.75
CA ALA A 190 -13.41 16.36 -9.18
C ALA A 190 -14.38 15.42 -9.94
N GLY A 191 -14.66 15.73 -11.20
CA GLY A 191 -15.46 14.89 -12.10
C GLY A 191 -16.97 14.83 -11.82
N LYS A 192 -17.64 13.83 -12.42
CA LYS A 192 -19.11 13.68 -12.42
C LYS A 192 -19.73 13.27 -11.07
N GLY A 193 -18.90 12.90 -10.09
CA GLY A 193 -19.37 12.50 -8.76
C GLY A 193 -20.10 13.62 -8.00
N LYS A 194 -19.83 14.89 -8.37
CA LYS A 194 -20.50 16.07 -7.79
C LYS A 194 -22.02 16.01 -7.91
N LEU A 195 -22.50 15.57 -9.08
CA LEU A 195 -23.93 15.46 -9.41
C LEU A 195 -24.59 14.21 -8.80
N ARG A 196 -23.81 13.29 -8.23
CA ARG A 196 -24.28 12.00 -7.71
C ARG A 196 -24.25 11.96 -6.18
N GLY A 197 -24.71 13.03 -5.53
CA GLY A 197 -24.79 13.15 -4.06
C GLY A 197 -23.43 13.21 -3.33
N ARG A 198 -22.31 13.41 -4.03
CA ARG A 198 -20.94 13.41 -3.46
C ARG A 198 -20.20 14.71 -3.79
N ARG A 199 -20.85 15.85 -3.56
CA ARG A 199 -20.40 17.19 -3.99
C ARG A 199 -19.05 17.63 -3.44
N PHE A 200 -18.76 17.33 -2.17
CA PHE A 200 -17.54 17.77 -1.49
C PHE A 200 -16.62 16.60 -1.11
N THR A 201 -15.34 16.93 -0.93
CA THR A 201 -14.29 16.05 -0.38
C THR A 201 -13.56 16.81 0.72
N GLN A 202 -13.19 16.11 1.79
CA GLN A 202 -12.36 16.64 2.89
C GLN A 202 -11.54 15.49 3.48
N ARG A 203 -10.50 15.82 4.25
CA ARG A 203 -9.70 14.84 5.00
C ARG A 203 -10.49 14.27 6.19
N ARG A 204 -10.02 13.16 6.75
CA ARG A 204 -10.52 12.65 8.04
C ARG A 204 -9.66 13.22 9.17
N GLY A 205 -10.32 13.48 10.29
CA GLY A 205 -9.72 13.93 11.54
C GLY A 205 -9.56 12.77 12.53
N PRO A 206 -9.49 13.07 13.84
CA PRO A 206 -9.32 12.05 14.86
C PRO A 206 -10.53 11.11 14.93
N LEU A 207 -10.29 9.89 15.41
CA LEU A 207 -11.31 8.95 15.84
C LEU A 207 -11.38 9.00 17.37
N VAL A 208 -12.54 9.28 17.94
CA VAL A 208 -12.76 9.19 19.38
C VAL A 208 -13.39 7.84 19.70
N VAL A 209 -12.73 7.05 20.55
CA VAL A 209 -13.22 5.74 20.98
C VAL A 209 -13.67 5.83 22.43
N TYR A 210 -14.89 5.37 22.68
CA TYR A 210 -15.55 5.44 23.99
C TYR A 210 -16.01 4.06 24.47
N GLY A 211 -16.10 3.89 25.78
CA GLY A 211 -16.67 2.73 26.45
C GLY A 211 -18.19 2.80 26.46
N GLN A 212 -18.75 3.92 26.95
CA GLN A 212 -20.19 4.18 27.01
C GLN A 212 -20.54 5.53 26.35
N ASP A 213 -21.73 5.64 25.75
CA ASP A 213 -22.19 6.89 25.13
C ASP A 213 -23.16 7.61 26.07
N ASN A 214 -22.67 8.65 26.74
CA ASN A 214 -23.47 9.53 27.62
C ASN A 214 -23.76 10.90 26.97
N GLY A 215 -23.80 10.96 25.63
CA GLY A 215 -24.04 12.18 24.86
C GLY A 215 -22.87 12.60 23.96
N LEU A 216 -21.69 11.98 24.15
CA LEU A 216 -20.48 12.26 23.40
C LEU A 216 -20.66 12.16 21.88
N VAL A 217 -21.39 11.15 21.40
CA VAL A 217 -21.61 10.96 19.95
C VAL A 217 -22.34 12.17 19.36
N LYS A 218 -23.37 12.68 20.04
CA LYS A 218 -24.12 13.86 19.60
C LYS A 218 -23.26 15.12 19.66
N ALA A 219 -22.45 15.27 20.71
CA ALA A 219 -21.56 16.42 20.87
C ALA A 219 -20.51 16.51 19.75
N LEU A 220 -19.96 15.38 19.30
CA LEU A 220 -18.90 15.33 18.29
C LEU A 220 -19.39 15.22 16.84
N ARG A 221 -20.62 14.75 16.59
CA ARG A 221 -21.14 14.46 15.23
C ARG A 221 -21.06 15.63 14.26
N ASN A 222 -21.22 16.87 14.75
CA ASN A 222 -21.22 18.06 13.89
C ASN A 222 -19.82 18.62 13.62
N ILE A 223 -18.78 18.12 14.29
CA ILE A 223 -17.41 18.59 14.10
C ILE A 223 -16.82 17.94 12.83
N PRO A 224 -16.38 18.73 11.83
CA PRO A 224 -15.92 18.17 10.57
C PRO A 224 -14.75 17.18 10.71
N GLY A 225 -14.96 15.95 10.24
CA GLY A 225 -13.94 14.90 10.14
C GLY A 225 -13.63 14.16 11.44
N VAL A 226 -14.15 14.61 12.59
CA VAL A 226 -14.14 13.81 13.81
C VAL A 226 -15.16 12.69 13.65
N GLU A 227 -14.76 11.48 14.01
CA GLU A 227 -15.68 10.33 14.06
C GLU A 227 -15.63 9.72 15.45
N THR A 228 -16.71 9.09 15.84
CA THR A 228 -16.80 8.35 17.09
C THR A 228 -17.00 6.86 16.80
N SER A 229 -16.55 6.01 17.72
CA SER A 229 -16.79 4.57 17.67
C SER A 229 -16.81 3.98 19.08
N SER A 230 -17.71 3.05 19.35
CA SER A 230 -17.66 2.28 20.60
C SER A 230 -16.50 1.28 20.51
N VAL A 231 -15.80 1.06 21.62
CA VAL A 231 -14.74 0.04 21.72
C VAL A 231 -15.21 -1.36 21.31
N LYS A 232 -16.49 -1.68 21.52
CA LYS A 232 -17.11 -2.97 21.14
C LYS A 232 -17.28 -3.13 19.61
N HIS A 233 -17.33 -2.03 18.86
CA HIS A 233 -17.70 -2.00 17.44
C HIS A 233 -16.64 -1.34 16.54
N LEU A 234 -15.36 -1.49 16.91
CA LEU A 234 -14.25 -0.92 16.14
C LEU A 234 -14.18 -1.50 14.72
N GLY A 235 -14.52 -0.68 13.74
CA GLY A 235 -14.52 -1.04 12.33
C GLY A 235 -13.22 -0.72 11.61
N LEU A 236 -12.70 -1.65 10.81
CA LEU A 236 -11.48 -1.46 10.02
C LEU A 236 -11.55 -0.23 9.09
N LEU A 237 -12.72 0.06 8.51
CA LEU A 237 -12.88 1.23 7.62
C LEU A 237 -12.66 2.56 8.35
N GLN A 238 -12.92 2.59 9.65
CA GLN A 238 -12.60 3.73 10.50
C GLN A 238 -11.13 3.67 10.94
N LEU A 239 -10.59 2.52 11.33
CA LEU A 239 -9.20 2.44 11.81
C LEU A 239 -8.14 2.66 10.72
N ALA A 240 -8.37 2.15 9.50
CA ALA A 240 -7.44 2.22 8.37
C ALA A 240 -8.11 2.78 7.09
N PRO A 241 -8.57 4.05 7.06
CA PRO A 241 -9.23 4.64 5.90
C PRO A 241 -8.38 4.60 4.63
N GLY A 242 -8.85 3.91 3.61
CA GLY A 242 -8.09 3.72 2.37
C GLY A 242 -6.96 2.70 2.50
N ALA A 243 -7.09 1.73 3.42
CA ALA A 243 -6.08 0.70 3.71
C ALA A 243 -4.75 1.22 4.27
N HIS A 244 -4.58 2.51 4.52
CA HIS A 244 -3.37 3.03 5.14
C HIS A 244 -3.47 2.86 6.67
N LEU A 245 -2.39 2.46 7.33
CA LEU A 245 -2.33 2.24 8.80
C LEU A 245 -1.93 3.50 9.56
N GLY A 246 -2.35 3.63 10.83
CA GLY A 246 -1.96 4.74 11.73
C GLY A 246 -2.98 5.88 11.85
N ARG A 247 -4.27 5.60 12.10
CA ARG A 247 -5.21 6.69 12.35
C ARG A 247 -4.90 7.34 13.70
N PHE A 248 -5.09 8.66 13.81
CA PHE A 248 -5.06 9.33 15.11
C PHE A 248 -6.32 8.97 15.89
N ILE A 249 -6.15 8.21 16.97
CA ILE A 249 -7.23 7.75 17.84
C ILE A 249 -7.08 8.39 19.22
N ILE A 250 -8.17 8.94 19.74
CA ILE A 250 -8.33 9.46 21.08
C ILE A 250 -9.17 8.45 21.84
N TRP A 251 -8.62 7.82 22.86
CA TRP A 251 -9.30 6.83 23.66
C TRP A 251 -9.83 7.47 24.94
N THR A 252 -11.00 7.06 25.39
CA THR A 252 -11.39 7.30 26.79
C THR A 252 -10.73 6.25 27.68
N GLN A 253 -10.56 6.56 28.95
CA GLN A 253 -9.97 5.66 29.94
C GLN A 253 -10.72 4.31 29.97
N SER A 254 -12.06 4.34 30.05
CA SER A 254 -12.93 3.16 30.05
C SER A 254 -12.80 2.34 28.76
N ALA A 255 -12.55 3.00 27.61
CA ALA A 255 -12.33 2.32 26.34
C ALA A 255 -11.00 1.56 26.32
N ILE A 256 -9.92 2.12 26.87
CA ILE A 256 -8.64 1.42 26.97
C ILE A 256 -8.74 0.22 27.91
N GLU A 257 -9.32 0.39 29.10
CA GLU A 257 -9.48 -0.69 30.08
C GLU A 257 -10.31 -1.85 29.52
N ALA A 258 -11.31 -1.56 28.68
CA ALA A 258 -12.13 -2.59 28.04
C ALA A 258 -11.42 -3.37 26.91
N LEU A 259 -10.29 -2.90 26.37
CA LEU A 259 -9.65 -3.54 25.21
C LEU A 259 -9.15 -4.95 25.50
N ASP A 260 -8.52 -5.18 26.66
CA ASP A 260 -8.01 -6.51 27.02
C ASP A 260 -9.15 -7.52 27.21
N SER A 261 -10.28 -7.09 27.79
CA SER A 261 -11.47 -7.94 27.85
C SER A 261 -12.01 -8.30 26.45
N ILE A 262 -11.98 -7.35 25.50
CA ILE A 262 -12.53 -7.55 24.14
C ILE A 262 -11.61 -8.38 23.25
N TYR A 263 -10.29 -8.18 23.30
CA TYR A 263 -9.33 -8.85 22.42
C TYR A 263 -8.60 -10.01 23.09
N GLY A 264 -8.66 -10.11 24.42
CA GLY A 264 -7.88 -11.04 25.22
C GLY A 264 -6.44 -10.56 25.42
N SER A 265 -5.84 -10.98 26.52
CA SER A 265 -4.41 -10.86 26.83
C SER A 265 -3.85 -12.24 27.20
N GLU A 266 -2.57 -12.31 27.60
CA GLU A 266 -1.99 -13.55 28.12
C GLU A 266 -2.67 -14.04 29.41
N SER A 267 -3.18 -13.10 30.21
CA SER A 267 -3.86 -13.37 31.49
C SER A 267 -5.39 -13.42 31.38
N THR A 268 -5.98 -12.79 30.36
CA THR A 268 -7.44 -12.64 30.22
C THR A 268 -7.94 -13.25 28.92
N LYS A 269 -8.98 -14.07 29.00
CA LYS A 269 -9.64 -14.63 27.81
C LYS A 269 -10.47 -13.57 27.11
N SER A 270 -10.40 -13.55 25.78
CA SER A 270 -11.25 -12.66 24.97
C SER A 270 -12.74 -13.00 25.14
N ILE A 271 -13.60 -11.97 25.22
CA ILE A 271 -15.06 -12.10 25.09
C ILE A 271 -15.44 -12.73 23.73
N LYS A 272 -14.61 -12.58 22.71
CA LYS A 272 -14.83 -13.19 21.39
C LYS A 272 -14.60 -14.69 21.51
N SER A 273 -15.63 -15.48 21.21
CA SER A 273 -15.54 -16.94 21.22
C SER A 273 -14.38 -17.44 20.33
N ASN A 274 -13.60 -18.36 20.89
CA ASN A 274 -12.45 -19.03 20.27
C ASN A 274 -11.50 -18.05 19.57
N TYR A 275 -11.22 -16.91 20.20
CA TYR A 275 -10.32 -15.89 19.68
C TYR A 275 -9.14 -15.66 20.61
N SER A 276 -7.95 -15.62 20.02
CA SER A 276 -6.72 -15.14 20.63
C SER A 276 -6.10 -14.10 19.70
N LEU A 277 -5.27 -13.22 20.27
CA LEU A 277 -4.49 -12.28 19.48
C LEU A 277 -3.51 -13.02 18.55
N PRO A 278 -3.23 -12.49 17.36
CA PRO A 278 -2.24 -13.11 16.48
C PRO A 278 -0.84 -13.13 17.10
N ALA A 279 -0.16 -14.27 17.00
CA ALA A 279 1.22 -14.41 17.47
C ALA A 279 2.22 -13.76 16.51
N ASN A 280 3.33 -13.27 17.06
CA ASN A 280 4.45 -12.78 16.28
C ASN A 280 5.30 -13.96 15.79
N ILE A 281 5.66 -13.97 14.51
CA ILE A 281 6.59 -14.96 13.93
C ILE A 281 8.06 -14.63 14.19
N ILE A 282 8.34 -13.39 14.62
CA ILE A 282 9.67 -12.90 14.99
C ILE A 282 9.54 -12.16 16.33
N SER A 283 10.46 -12.40 17.25
CA SER A 283 10.42 -11.81 18.60
C SER A 283 10.77 -10.31 18.59
N ASN A 284 11.74 -9.91 17.77
CA ASN A 284 12.18 -8.52 17.65
C ASN A 284 12.17 -8.05 16.19
N THR A 285 11.51 -6.92 15.95
CA THR A 285 11.43 -6.29 14.62
C THR A 285 12.71 -5.52 14.25
N ASP A 286 13.55 -5.17 15.22
CA ASP A 286 14.84 -4.53 14.98
C ASP A 286 15.88 -5.58 14.62
N VAL A 287 15.94 -5.89 13.32
CA VAL A 287 16.89 -6.86 12.76
C VAL A 287 18.34 -6.37 12.91
N THR A 288 18.58 -5.05 12.87
CA THR A 288 19.94 -4.51 13.01
C THR A 288 20.50 -4.74 14.41
N ARG A 289 19.67 -4.61 15.45
CA ARG A 289 20.04 -4.97 16.82
C ARG A 289 20.37 -6.45 16.95
N LEU A 290 19.59 -7.33 16.30
CA LEU A 290 19.85 -8.78 16.31
C LEU A 290 21.16 -9.12 15.59
N ILE A 291 21.41 -8.51 14.42
CA ILE A 291 22.64 -8.71 13.64
C ILE A 291 23.86 -8.24 14.44
N ASN A 292 23.74 -7.13 15.15
CA ASN A 292 24.83 -6.53 15.93
C ASN A 292 24.94 -7.10 17.36
N SER A 293 24.24 -8.18 17.69
CA SER A 293 24.33 -8.80 19.00
C SER A 293 25.69 -9.49 19.19
N ALA A 294 26.13 -9.62 20.44
CA ALA A 294 27.44 -10.18 20.76
C ALA A 294 27.58 -11.63 20.25
N GLU A 295 26.52 -12.41 20.36
CA GLU A 295 26.46 -13.81 19.94
C GLU A 295 26.65 -13.95 18.42
N VAL A 296 26.04 -13.06 17.63
CA VAL A 296 26.18 -13.06 16.18
C VAL A 296 27.57 -12.54 15.78
N GLN A 297 28.00 -11.41 16.34
CA GLN A 297 29.28 -10.80 16.00
C GLN A 297 30.49 -11.64 16.41
N ALA A 298 30.38 -12.50 17.43
CA ALA A 298 31.44 -13.43 17.81
C ALA A 298 31.74 -14.51 16.76
N VAL A 299 30.77 -14.85 15.91
CA VAL A 299 30.89 -15.91 14.89
C VAL A 299 31.06 -15.34 13.47
N VAL A 300 30.56 -14.12 13.23
CA VAL A 300 30.60 -13.49 11.90
C VAL A 300 32.04 -13.14 11.52
N ARG A 301 32.45 -13.57 10.31
CA ARG A 301 33.74 -13.20 9.70
C ARG A 301 33.84 -11.68 9.50
N PRO A 302 35.06 -11.10 9.50
CA PRO A 302 35.24 -9.68 9.20
C PRO A 302 34.66 -9.32 7.82
N ALA A 303 33.93 -8.20 7.77
CA ALA A 303 33.36 -7.70 6.54
C ALA A 303 34.48 -7.21 5.59
N GLY A 304 34.34 -7.51 4.30
CA GLY A 304 35.15 -6.86 3.26
C GLY A 304 34.69 -5.43 2.99
N GLU A 305 35.32 -4.77 2.02
CA GLU A 305 34.89 -3.43 1.57
C GLU A 305 33.45 -3.48 1.04
N SER A 306 32.63 -2.49 1.44
CA SER A 306 31.22 -2.39 1.03
C SER A 306 31.04 -2.18 -0.47
N THR A 307 32.05 -1.59 -1.11
CA THR A 307 32.11 -1.41 -2.55
C THR A 307 33.31 -2.16 -3.09
N GLN A 308 33.09 -3.01 -4.08
CA GLN A 308 34.18 -3.75 -4.70
C GLN A 308 34.95 -2.85 -5.66
N LYS A 309 36.27 -2.77 -5.48
CA LYS A 309 37.16 -2.14 -6.46
C LYS A 309 37.05 -2.88 -7.79
N LYS A 310 36.53 -2.20 -8.81
CA LYS A 310 36.47 -2.76 -10.17
C LYS A 310 37.89 -2.90 -10.73
N SER A 311 38.40 -4.11 -10.72
CA SER A 311 39.65 -4.46 -11.41
C SER A 311 39.35 -4.75 -12.88
N HIS A 312 40.29 -4.42 -13.76
CA HIS A 312 40.25 -4.78 -15.18
C HIS A 312 38.96 -4.34 -15.92
N VAL A 313 38.55 -3.08 -15.74
CA VAL A 313 37.36 -2.51 -16.40
C VAL A 313 37.43 -2.46 -17.93
N LEU A 314 38.64 -2.35 -18.47
CA LEU A 314 38.89 -2.31 -19.91
C LEU A 314 40.07 -3.22 -20.23
N LYS A 315 39.85 -4.20 -21.10
CA LYS A 315 40.92 -5.05 -21.63
C LYS A 315 41.80 -4.23 -22.56
N LYS A 316 43.00 -3.90 -22.12
CA LYS A 316 44.00 -3.19 -22.93
C LYS A 316 44.74 -4.19 -23.82
N ASN A 317 44.77 -3.97 -25.13
CA ASN A 317 45.44 -4.88 -26.08
C ASN A 317 46.98 -4.79 -25.92
N PRO A 318 47.68 -5.91 -25.59
CA PRO A 318 49.13 -5.92 -25.38
C PRO A 318 49.92 -5.53 -26.64
N LEU A 319 49.48 -5.95 -27.83
CA LEU A 319 50.19 -5.67 -29.08
C LEU A 319 50.20 -4.18 -29.44
N LYS A 320 49.23 -3.42 -28.92
CA LYS A 320 49.12 -1.95 -29.11
C LYS A 320 49.58 -1.16 -27.89
N ASN A 321 49.72 -1.79 -26.72
CA ASN A 321 50.06 -1.14 -25.46
C ASN A 321 51.28 -1.80 -24.81
N LYS A 322 52.46 -1.18 -25.01
CA LYS A 322 53.76 -1.70 -24.54
C LYS A 322 53.81 -1.97 -23.03
N GLN A 323 53.17 -1.12 -22.20
CA GLN A 323 53.13 -1.30 -20.75
C GLN A 323 52.38 -2.57 -20.35
N VAL A 324 51.31 -2.91 -21.06
CA VAL A 324 50.53 -4.13 -20.82
C VAL A 324 51.25 -5.36 -21.38
N LEU A 325 51.92 -5.23 -22.53
CA LEU A 325 52.78 -6.30 -23.07
C LEU A 325 53.89 -6.67 -22.10
N LEU A 326 54.60 -5.67 -21.54
CA LEU A 326 55.68 -5.90 -20.59
C LEU A 326 55.18 -6.46 -19.26
N ARG A 327 53.96 -6.08 -18.82
CA ARG A 327 53.32 -6.67 -17.64
C ARG A 327 53.02 -8.16 -17.84
N LEU A 328 52.65 -8.58 -19.06
CA LEU A 328 52.27 -9.95 -19.36
C LEU A 328 53.47 -10.83 -19.76
N ASN A 329 54.42 -10.28 -20.53
CA ASN A 329 55.58 -10.99 -21.02
C ASN A 329 56.85 -10.13 -20.85
N PRO A 330 57.69 -10.41 -19.82
CA PRO A 330 58.92 -9.67 -19.59
C PRO A 330 59.96 -9.88 -20.70
N TYR A 331 59.94 -11.02 -21.41
CA TYR A 331 60.88 -11.33 -22.50
C TYR A 331 60.72 -10.39 -23.71
N ALA A 332 59.56 -9.75 -23.87
CA ALA A 332 59.33 -8.75 -24.92
C ALA A 332 60.34 -7.59 -24.87
N LYS A 333 60.92 -7.30 -23.69
CA LYS A 333 62.00 -6.30 -23.55
C LYS A 333 63.28 -6.75 -24.26
N ALA A 334 63.74 -7.97 -24.00
CA ALA A 334 64.94 -8.54 -24.63
C ALA A 334 64.72 -8.76 -26.13
N TYR A 335 63.57 -9.31 -26.52
CA TYR A 335 63.19 -9.53 -27.92
C TYR A 335 63.27 -8.26 -28.77
N SER A 336 62.84 -7.12 -28.20
CA SER A 336 62.94 -5.82 -28.87
C SER A 336 64.37 -5.27 -28.88
N ALA A 337 65.17 -5.51 -27.84
CA ALA A 337 66.54 -5.02 -27.74
C ALA A 337 67.46 -5.74 -28.74
N GLU A 338 67.31 -7.06 -28.84
CA GLU A 338 68.10 -7.94 -29.72
C GLU A 338 67.55 -7.99 -31.17
N LYS A 339 66.42 -7.31 -31.44
CA LYS A 339 65.72 -7.30 -32.74
C LYS A 339 65.51 -8.71 -33.32
N LEU A 340 65.13 -9.67 -32.47
CA LEU A 340 64.98 -11.08 -32.84
C LEU A 340 63.96 -11.33 -33.97
N GLY A 341 62.98 -10.44 -34.15
CA GLY A 341 62.03 -10.51 -35.26
C GLY A 341 62.62 -10.22 -36.64
N SER A 342 63.87 -9.73 -36.70
CA SER A 342 64.63 -9.49 -37.93
C SER A 342 65.92 -10.32 -37.97
N ALA A 343 65.98 -11.41 -37.20
CA ALA A 343 67.10 -12.32 -37.22
C ALA A 343 67.32 -12.85 -38.66
N LYS A 344 68.53 -12.69 -39.19
CA LYS A 344 68.88 -13.16 -40.53
C LYS A 344 68.95 -14.68 -40.50
N VAL A 345 68.21 -15.33 -41.39
CA VAL A 345 68.36 -16.76 -41.65
C VAL A 345 69.58 -16.96 -42.53
N GLU A 346 70.40 -17.95 -42.20
CA GLU A 346 71.49 -18.37 -43.07
C GLU A 346 70.92 -18.89 -44.40
N LYS A 347 71.28 -18.23 -45.51
CA LYS A 347 70.82 -18.63 -46.84
C LYS A 347 71.47 -19.96 -47.24
N SER A 348 70.74 -21.06 -47.13
CA SER A 348 71.15 -22.31 -47.74
C SER A 348 70.89 -22.28 -49.25
N ARG A 349 71.93 -22.50 -50.06
CA ARG A 349 71.79 -22.72 -51.51
C ARG A 349 71.40 -24.18 -51.77
N ALA A 350 70.27 -24.62 -51.24
CA ALA A 350 69.69 -25.90 -51.64
C ALA A 350 69.08 -25.73 -53.04
N LYS A 351 69.69 -26.36 -54.05
CA LYS A 351 69.10 -26.41 -55.40
C LYS A 351 67.91 -27.38 -55.36
N PRO A 352 66.71 -27.01 -55.86
CA PRO A 352 65.60 -27.95 -55.96
C PRO A 352 66.02 -29.15 -56.81
N SER A 353 65.65 -30.37 -56.40
CA SER A 353 66.01 -31.58 -57.15
C SER A 353 65.47 -31.47 -58.58
N LYS A 354 66.30 -31.79 -59.58
CA LYS A 354 65.89 -31.84 -61.01
C LYS A 354 64.99 -33.06 -61.28
N GLY A 355 64.16 -33.46 -60.32
CA GLY A 355 63.19 -34.54 -60.44
C GLY A 355 61.82 -34.03 -60.90
N GLN A 356 60.82 -34.93 -60.86
CA GLN A 356 59.46 -34.73 -61.37
C GLN A 356 58.77 -33.42 -60.93
N PHE A 357 59.17 -32.80 -59.82
CA PHE A 357 58.64 -31.50 -59.39
C PHE A 357 58.96 -30.35 -60.36
N ALA A 358 60.17 -30.28 -60.93
CA ALA A 358 60.53 -29.21 -61.87
C ALA A 358 59.90 -29.40 -63.26
N SER A 359 59.62 -30.66 -63.65
CA SER A 359 58.96 -30.98 -64.92
C SER A 359 57.44 -30.83 -64.86
N VAL A 360 56.82 -31.01 -63.69
CA VAL A 360 55.39 -30.70 -63.48
C VAL A 360 55.15 -29.19 -63.34
N LEU A 361 56.13 -28.42 -62.84
CA LEU A 361 56.02 -26.96 -62.64
C LEU A 361 56.11 -26.13 -63.93
N LYS A 362 56.49 -26.73 -65.08
CA LYS A 362 56.62 -26.04 -66.38
C LYS A 362 55.48 -26.27 -67.36
N ASN A 363 54.46 -27.05 -66.98
CA ASN A 363 53.20 -27.15 -67.74
C ASN A 363 52.18 -26.14 -67.23
#